data_AF-A0A5Y2QQM3-F1
#
_entry.id   AF-A0A5Y2QQM3-F1
#
_cell.length_a   1.000
_cell.length_b   1.000
_cell.length_c   1.000
_cell.angle_alpha   90.00
_cell.angle_beta   90.00
_cell.angle_gamma   90.00
#
_symmetry.space_group_name_H-M   'P 1'
#
loop_
_entity.id
_entity.type
_entity.pdbx_description
1 polymer ?
#
loop_
_entity_poly.entity_id
_entity_poly.type
_entity_poly.pdbx_seq_one_letter_code
_entity_poly.pdbx_strand_id
1 'polypeptide(L)'
;MNIDKRTLREVAEKATPGPWKVFSDIDTKTFSIHTPRDKRCENVIKWGGFDCQPNAEANAEFIAAFNPKVALALLDENIQLQREKDAIEAVALALRDDMRQVREQLAAAEKLNAVQQRSLDHRKFLLLSADEVQRDFAEALGCAGDNESIMEAIDDMKQRIAELESRTVTVKLYDDFQLCHYGATDDYAKGYIDSQNNFTKWLAAAGIGVKQQKDSVDSDVGGRNQPGMVTAIYIGAGDFVKIKGQVFEVEETDFDDHDVTLWFVGGNALKCSAGCPVEVVSAPVAAGIKVKE
;
A
#
# COMPACT_ATOMS: atom_id res chain seq x y z
N MET A 1 51.27 8.83 -56.25
CA MET A 1 51.08 8.26 -57.60
C MET A 1 49.79 7.47 -57.57
N ASN A 2 48.79 7.84 -58.40
CA ASN A 2 47.54 7.10 -58.49
C ASN A 2 47.68 6.09 -59.63
N ILE A 3 47.61 4.79 -59.32
CA ILE A 3 47.75 3.73 -60.33
C ILE A 3 46.34 3.41 -60.83
N ASP A 4 46.12 3.58 -62.13
CA ASP A 4 44.87 3.16 -62.76
C ASP A 4 44.85 1.63 -62.92
N LYS A 5 44.29 0.95 -61.92
CA LYS A 5 44.17 -0.52 -61.85
C LYS A 5 43.30 -1.10 -62.97
N ARG A 6 42.37 -0.32 -63.52
CA ARG A 6 41.52 -0.77 -64.64
C ARG A 6 42.35 -0.80 -65.91
N THR A 7 43.02 0.30 -66.22
CA THR A 7 43.93 0.37 -67.37
C THR A 7 45.02 -0.69 -67.29
N LEU A 8 45.61 -0.93 -66.10
CA LEU A 8 46.58 -2.01 -65.92
C LEU A 8 46.02 -3.41 -66.19
N ARG A 9 44.80 -3.70 -65.72
CA ARG A 9 44.13 -4.97 -65.99
C ARG A 9 43.88 -5.16 -67.48
N GLU A 10 43.34 -4.16 -68.16
CA GLU A 10 43.06 -4.21 -69.61
C GLU A 10 44.33 -4.44 -70.44
N VAL A 11 45.46 -3.86 -70.03
CA VAL A 11 46.76 -4.09 -70.67
C VAL A 11 47.26 -5.52 -70.40
N ALA A 12 47.14 -6.01 -69.15
CA ALA A 12 47.58 -7.35 -68.79
C ALA A 12 46.74 -8.46 -69.45
N GLU A 13 45.42 -8.28 -69.59
CA GLU A 13 44.54 -9.23 -70.29
C GLU A 13 44.85 -9.35 -71.79
N LYS A 14 45.33 -8.26 -72.42
CA LYS A 14 45.72 -8.25 -73.84
C LYS A 14 47.11 -8.82 -74.10
N ALA A 15 47.97 -8.86 -73.08
CA ALA A 15 49.33 -9.34 -73.21
C ALA A 15 49.41 -10.87 -73.19
N THR A 16 50.52 -11.44 -73.67
CA THR A 16 50.76 -12.90 -73.63
C THR A 16 50.71 -13.39 -72.17
N PRO A 17 49.76 -14.24 -71.74
CA PRO A 17 49.48 -14.46 -70.31
C PRO A 17 50.66 -14.98 -69.47
N GLY A 18 51.54 -15.80 -70.05
CA GLY A 18 52.61 -16.48 -69.32
C GLY A 18 52.28 -17.94 -68.98
N PRO A 19 53.17 -18.68 -68.30
CA PRO A 19 54.42 -18.22 -67.71
C PRO A 19 55.44 -17.78 -68.77
N TRP A 20 56.28 -16.82 -68.40
CA TRP A 20 57.39 -16.34 -69.22
C TRP A 20 58.70 -16.88 -68.68
N LYS A 21 59.71 -17.07 -69.55
CA LYS A 21 61.06 -17.51 -69.18
C LYS A 21 62.11 -16.64 -69.86
N VAL A 22 63.20 -16.40 -69.14
CA VAL A 22 64.37 -15.68 -69.67
C VAL A 22 65.20 -16.63 -70.51
N PHE A 23 65.72 -16.10 -71.62
CA PHE A 23 66.70 -16.73 -72.47
C PHE A 23 67.84 -15.76 -72.74
N SER A 24 69.07 -16.23 -72.53
CA SER A 24 70.29 -15.52 -72.86
C SER A 24 70.94 -16.13 -74.11
N ASP A 25 71.18 -15.30 -75.11
CA ASP A 25 72.02 -15.64 -76.24
C ASP A 25 73.41 -15.03 -76.02
N ILE A 26 74.40 -15.91 -75.80
CA ILE A 26 75.78 -15.53 -75.51
C ILE A 26 76.45 -14.91 -76.75
N ASP A 27 76.11 -15.42 -77.95
CA ASP A 27 76.75 -15.01 -79.21
C ASP A 27 76.25 -13.63 -79.65
N THR A 28 74.95 -13.36 -79.46
CA THR A 28 74.35 -12.06 -79.78
C THR A 28 74.23 -11.11 -78.60
N LYS A 29 74.71 -11.52 -77.41
CA LYS A 29 74.64 -10.74 -76.15
C LYS A 29 73.24 -10.16 -75.90
N THR A 30 72.21 -10.96 -76.18
CA THR A 30 70.81 -10.54 -76.18
C THR A 30 70.05 -11.30 -75.09
N PHE A 31 69.29 -10.57 -74.26
CA PHE A 31 68.37 -11.17 -73.29
C PHE A 31 66.95 -11.06 -73.84
N SER A 32 66.26 -12.20 -73.90
CA SER A 32 64.91 -12.28 -74.44
C SER A 32 63.99 -13.03 -73.50
N ILE A 33 62.70 -12.74 -73.60
CA ILE A 33 61.65 -13.40 -72.83
C ILE A 33 60.82 -14.23 -73.81
N HIS A 34 60.58 -15.50 -73.49
CA HIS A 34 59.77 -16.40 -74.32
C HIS A 34 58.70 -17.13 -73.51
N THR A 35 57.78 -17.79 -74.21
CA THR A 35 56.91 -18.81 -73.60
C THR A 35 57.63 -20.17 -73.57
N PRO A 36 57.43 -21.03 -72.55
CA PRO A 36 58.19 -22.28 -72.40
C PRO A 36 58.11 -23.30 -73.54
N ARG A 37 57.17 -23.12 -74.48
CA ARG A 37 56.95 -24.01 -75.63
C ARG A 37 57.58 -23.50 -76.92
N ASP A 38 58.11 -22.29 -76.94
CA ASP A 38 58.71 -21.71 -78.13
C ASP A 38 60.13 -22.28 -78.36
N LYS A 39 60.39 -22.72 -79.59
CA LYS A 39 61.68 -23.26 -80.06
C LYS A 39 62.37 -22.27 -80.99
N ARG A 40 62.56 -21.03 -80.50
CA ARG A 40 63.35 -19.94 -81.12
C ARG A 40 62.65 -19.11 -82.20
N CYS A 41 61.31 -19.08 -82.29
CA CYS A 41 60.66 -18.35 -83.38
C CYS A 41 60.00 -17.03 -83.00
N GLU A 42 59.56 -16.76 -81.77
CA GLU A 42 58.88 -15.49 -81.45
C GLU A 42 59.12 -15.06 -79.98
N ASN A 43 60.21 -14.32 -79.74
CA ASN A 43 60.47 -13.71 -78.44
C ASN A 43 59.31 -12.76 -78.05
N VAL A 44 58.75 -12.91 -76.85
CA VAL A 44 57.77 -12.00 -76.23
C VAL A 44 58.37 -10.59 -76.10
N ILE A 45 59.63 -10.52 -75.69
CA ILE A 45 60.46 -9.31 -75.72
C ILE A 45 61.86 -9.70 -76.19
N LYS A 46 62.42 -8.96 -77.15
CA LYS A 46 63.80 -9.10 -77.61
C LYS A 46 64.53 -7.79 -77.36
N TRP A 47 65.47 -7.77 -76.40
CA TRP A 47 66.13 -6.55 -75.98
C TRP A 47 67.66 -6.68 -75.97
N GLY A 48 68.33 -5.76 -76.66
CA GLY A 48 69.79 -5.74 -76.80
C GLY A 48 70.54 -5.03 -75.67
N GLY A 49 69.84 -4.50 -74.65
CA GLY A 49 70.43 -3.84 -73.48
C GLY A 49 71.23 -2.58 -73.80
N PHE A 50 70.57 -1.41 -73.85
CA PHE A 50 71.26 -0.11 -74.02
C PHE A 50 71.97 0.34 -72.72
N ASP A 51 71.71 -0.36 -71.61
CA ASP A 51 72.01 -0.04 -70.22
C ASP A 51 73.03 -0.99 -69.57
N CYS A 52 73.86 -1.67 -70.38
CA CYS A 52 74.86 -2.70 -70.02
C CYS A 52 74.29 -4.11 -69.71
N GLN A 53 75.11 -5.14 -69.95
CA GLN A 53 74.67 -6.55 -69.98
C GLN A 53 74.04 -7.07 -68.67
N PRO A 54 74.59 -6.76 -67.47
CA PRO A 54 73.97 -7.20 -66.21
C PRO A 54 72.56 -6.64 -65.97
N ASN A 55 72.31 -5.39 -66.37
CA ASN A 55 70.99 -4.77 -66.20
C ASN A 55 69.96 -5.39 -67.16
N ALA A 56 70.38 -5.76 -68.37
CA ALA A 56 69.53 -6.41 -69.35
C ALA A 56 69.04 -7.79 -68.89
N GLU A 57 69.90 -8.57 -68.23
CA GLU A 57 69.53 -9.84 -67.60
C GLU A 57 68.51 -9.64 -66.47
N ALA A 58 68.81 -8.76 -65.51
CA ALA A 58 67.96 -8.49 -64.36
C ALA A 58 66.56 -7.98 -64.74
N ASN A 59 66.49 -7.11 -65.75
CA ASN A 59 65.22 -6.60 -66.27
C ASN A 59 64.41 -7.69 -66.97
N ALA A 60 65.05 -8.58 -67.73
CA ALA A 60 64.38 -9.71 -68.37
C ALA A 60 63.82 -10.69 -67.32
N GLU A 61 64.59 -10.97 -66.26
CA GLU A 61 64.15 -11.78 -65.12
C GLU A 61 62.95 -11.16 -64.40
N PHE A 62 63.01 -9.86 -64.09
CA PHE A 62 61.92 -9.15 -63.44
C PHE A 62 60.63 -9.20 -64.28
N ILE A 63 60.71 -8.89 -65.58
CA ILE A 63 59.55 -8.90 -66.47
C ILE A 63 59.00 -10.33 -66.64
N ALA A 64 59.86 -11.35 -66.74
CA ALA A 64 59.42 -12.74 -66.85
C ALA A 64 58.71 -13.22 -65.57
N ALA A 65 59.22 -12.84 -64.39
CA ALA A 65 58.60 -13.12 -63.10
C ALA A 65 57.27 -12.36 -62.93
N PHE A 66 57.23 -11.07 -63.29
CA PHE A 66 56.05 -10.21 -63.27
C PHE A 66 55.28 -10.25 -64.60
N ASN A 67 55.04 -11.47 -65.12
CA ASN A 67 54.26 -11.66 -66.34
C ASN A 67 52.77 -11.30 -66.12
N PRO A 68 51.96 -11.16 -67.19
CA PRO A 68 50.58 -10.72 -67.09
C PRO A 68 49.70 -11.59 -66.20
N LYS A 69 49.91 -12.91 -66.15
CA LYS A 69 49.20 -13.80 -65.22
C LYS A 69 49.46 -13.43 -63.75
N VAL A 70 50.71 -13.11 -63.39
CA VAL A 70 51.06 -12.68 -62.03
C VAL A 70 50.48 -11.29 -61.73
N ALA A 71 50.55 -10.36 -62.68
CA ALA A 71 49.97 -9.02 -62.53
C ALA A 71 48.44 -9.08 -62.31
N LEU A 72 47.71 -9.90 -63.06
CA LEU A 72 46.27 -10.10 -62.90
C LEU A 72 45.93 -10.71 -61.53
N ALA A 73 46.67 -11.75 -61.11
CA ALA A 73 46.48 -12.36 -59.79
C ALA A 73 46.65 -11.34 -58.65
N LEU A 74 47.71 -10.52 -58.71
CA LEU A 74 47.94 -9.46 -57.71
C LEU A 74 46.87 -8.37 -57.75
N LEU A 75 46.34 -8.03 -58.93
CA LEU A 75 45.24 -7.08 -59.05
C LEU A 75 43.93 -7.63 -58.47
N ASP A 76 43.70 -8.94 -58.57
CA ASP A 76 42.53 -9.61 -57.99
C ASP A 76 42.64 -9.68 -56.46
N GLU A 77 43.81 -10.08 -55.93
CA GLU A 77 44.12 -10.02 -54.49
C GLU A 77 43.94 -8.61 -53.95
N ASN A 78 44.38 -7.58 -54.67
CA ASN A 78 44.22 -6.21 -54.25
C ASN A 78 42.75 -5.75 -54.18
N ILE A 79 41.91 -6.19 -55.13
CA ILE A 79 40.46 -5.94 -55.09
C ILE A 79 39.83 -6.67 -53.91
N GLN A 80 40.23 -7.91 -53.65
CA GLN A 80 39.74 -8.69 -52.51
C GLN A 80 40.08 -8.01 -51.19
N LEU A 81 41.35 -7.59 -51.01
CA LEU A 81 41.80 -6.85 -49.83
C LEU A 81 41.06 -5.52 -49.65
N GLN A 82 40.75 -4.82 -50.74
CA GLN A 82 39.97 -3.58 -50.65
C GLN A 82 38.54 -3.85 -50.15
N ARG A 83 37.89 -4.91 -50.66
CA ARG A 83 36.54 -5.30 -50.21
C ARG A 83 36.53 -5.71 -48.74
N GLU A 84 37.52 -6.48 -48.31
CA GLU A 84 37.67 -6.89 -46.90
C GLU A 84 37.93 -5.69 -45.99
N LYS A 85 38.78 -4.76 -46.43
CA LYS A 85 39.00 -3.50 -45.70
C LYS A 85 37.70 -2.71 -45.53
N ASP A 86 36.95 -2.52 -46.62
CA ASP A 86 35.69 -1.76 -46.59
C ASP A 86 34.64 -2.46 -45.69
N ALA A 87 34.59 -3.79 -45.71
CA ALA A 87 33.72 -4.57 -44.83
C ALA A 87 34.12 -4.46 -43.35
N ILE A 88 35.42 -4.54 -43.04
CA ILE A 88 35.93 -4.36 -41.67
C ILE A 88 35.65 -2.94 -41.18
N GLU A 89 35.82 -1.92 -42.03
CA GLU A 89 35.53 -0.53 -41.68
C GLU A 89 34.04 -0.33 -41.38
N ALA A 90 33.15 -0.93 -42.18
CA ALA A 90 31.71 -0.92 -41.93
C ALA A 90 31.34 -1.58 -40.59
N VAL A 91 31.91 -2.75 -40.28
CA VAL A 91 31.69 -3.44 -39.00
C VAL A 91 32.25 -2.63 -37.83
N ALA A 92 33.42 -2.01 -37.97
CA ALA A 92 34.01 -1.17 -36.92
C ALA A 92 33.17 0.08 -36.63
N LEU A 93 32.54 0.67 -37.65
CA LEU A 93 31.60 1.78 -37.48
C LEU A 93 30.34 1.33 -36.74
N ALA A 94 29.73 0.21 -37.14
CA ALA A 94 28.56 -0.35 -36.46
C ALA A 94 28.86 -0.64 -34.98
N LEU A 95 29.99 -1.30 -34.69
CA LEU A 95 30.39 -1.60 -33.31
C LEU A 95 30.62 -0.32 -32.49
N ARG A 96 31.17 0.73 -33.09
CA ARG A 96 31.34 2.02 -32.41
C ARG A 96 30.00 2.64 -32.01
N ASP A 97 29.00 2.52 -32.85
CA ASP A 97 27.66 3.04 -32.57
C ASP A 97 26.93 2.18 -31.53
N ASP A 98 27.04 0.85 -31.61
CA ASP A 98 26.52 -0.07 -30.58
C ASP A 98 27.16 0.22 -29.21
N MET A 99 28.48 0.41 -29.15
CA MET A 99 29.18 0.77 -27.92
C MET A 99 28.72 2.12 -27.35
N ARG A 100 28.35 3.07 -28.21
CA ARG A 100 27.79 4.36 -27.78
C ARG A 100 26.40 4.16 -27.17
N GLN A 101 25.54 3.42 -27.85
CA GLN A 101 24.19 3.12 -27.37
C GLN A 101 24.21 2.37 -26.02
N VAL A 102 25.08 1.37 -25.88
CA VAL A 102 25.26 0.64 -24.61
C VAL A 102 25.70 1.56 -23.48
N ARG A 103 26.60 2.52 -23.74
CA ARG A 103 27.03 3.50 -22.73
C ARG A 103 25.89 4.44 -22.32
N GLU A 104 25.06 4.87 -23.25
CA GLU A 104 23.89 5.70 -22.96
C GLU A 104 22.85 4.94 -22.11
N GLN A 105 22.58 3.69 -22.46
CA GLN A 105 21.70 2.81 -21.68
C GLN A 105 22.25 2.55 -20.28
N LEU A 106 23.56 2.32 -20.15
CA LEU A 106 24.21 2.15 -18.85
C LEU A 106 24.06 3.41 -17.99
N ALA A 107 24.34 4.59 -18.54
CA ALA A 107 24.19 5.85 -17.82
C ALA A 107 22.74 6.11 -17.39
N ALA A 108 21.75 5.73 -18.20
CA ALA A 108 20.34 5.81 -17.84
C ALA A 108 19.96 4.84 -16.71
N ALA A 109 20.45 3.59 -16.77
CA ALA A 109 20.23 2.59 -15.75
C ALA A 109 20.88 2.98 -14.40
N GLU A 110 22.09 3.53 -14.43
CA GLU A 110 22.79 4.05 -13.23
C GLU A 110 22.00 5.17 -12.56
N LYS A 111 21.42 6.10 -13.33
CA LYS A 111 20.55 7.15 -12.80
C LYS A 111 19.29 6.59 -12.13
N LEU A 112 18.65 5.59 -12.76
CA LEU A 112 17.47 4.95 -12.19
C LEU A 112 17.80 4.25 -10.87
N ASN A 113 18.91 3.50 -10.84
CA ASN A 113 19.39 2.83 -9.62
C ASN A 113 19.70 3.83 -8.50
N ALA A 114 20.30 4.98 -8.82
CA ALA A 114 20.56 6.03 -7.82
C ALA A 114 19.26 6.61 -7.24
N VAL A 115 18.22 6.82 -8.06
CA VAL A 115 16.91 7.28 -7.59
C VAL A 115 16.24 6.21 -6.72
N GLN A 116 16.30 4.95 -7.14
CA GLN A 116 15.74 3.84 -6.39
C GLN A 116 16.44 3.70 -5.03
N GLN A 117 17.77 3.80 -4.98
CA GLN A 117 18.52 3.74 -3.72
C GLN A 117 18.11 4.85 -2.75
N ARG A 118 17.93 6.09 -3.24
CA ARG A 118 17.42 7.19 -2.39
C ARG A 118 16.04 6.90 -1.82
N SER A 119 15.15 6.29 -2.61
CA SER A 119 13.83 5.87 -2.15
C SER A 119 13.92 4.77 -1.09
N LEU A 120 14.83 3.81 -1.25
CA LEU A 120 15.09 2.77 -0.25
C LEU A 120 15.61 3.38 1.05
N ASP A 121 16.58 4.29 0.97
CA ASP A 121 17.17 4.94 2.13
C ASP A 121 16.14 5.78 2.88
N HIS A 122 15.30 6.54 2.16
CA HIS A 122 14.21 7.31 2.76
C HIS A 122 13.19 6.39 3.44
N ARG A 123 12.78 5.28 2.79
CA ARG A 123 11.87 4.31 3.38
C ARG A 123 12.46 3.64 4.63
N LYS A 124 13.75 3.33 4.61
CA LYS A 124 14.46 2.80 5.79
C LYS A 124 14.44 3.79 6.94
N PHE A 125 14.68 5.08 6.66
CA PHE A 125 14.57 6.14 7.66
C PHE A 125 13.16 6.21 8.25
N LEU A 126 12.11 6.20 7.42
CA LEU A 126 10.72 6.22 7.89
C LEU A 126 10.39 5.02 8.77
N LEU A 127 10.84 3.81 8.39
CA LEU A 127 10.63 2.61 9.18
C LEU A 127 11.34 2.67 10.54
N LEU A 128 12.59 3.17 10.59
CA LEU A 128 13.31 3.35 11.85
C LEU A 128 12.64 4.37 12.77
N SER A 129 12.18 5.49 12.21
CA SER A 129 11.46 6.51 12.97
C SER A 129 10.10 6.00 13.47
N ALA A 130 9.36 5.24 12.66
CA ALA A 130 8.10 4.63 13.08
C ALA A 130 8.30 3.62 14.22
N ASP A 131 9.34 2.79 14.12
CA ASP A 131 9.71 1.81 15.15
C ASP A 131 10.14 2.48 16.46
N GLU A 132 10.83 3.63 16.39
CA GLU A 132 11.15 4.45 17.56
C GLU A 132 9.89 5.00 18.24
N VAL A 133 9.00 5.63 17.46
CA VAL A 133 7.72 6.16 17.97
C VAL A 133 6.88 5.04 18.59
N GLN A 134 6.84 3.86 17.97
CA GLN A 134 6.08 2.71 18.46
C GLN A 134 6.64 2.17 19.77
N ARG A 135 7.98 2.14 19.93
CA ARG A 135 8.61 1.80 21.20
C ARG A 135 8.26 2.80 22.31
N ASP A 136 8.32 4.10 22.02
CA ASP A 136 8.02 5.14 23.01
C ASP A 136 6.57 5.02 23.51
N PHE A 137 5.61 4.76 22.61
CA PHE A 137 4.21 4.50 22.99
C PHE A 137 4.08 3.24 23.84
N ALA A 138 4.73 2.15 23.45
CA ALA A 138 4.66 0.90 24.18
C ALA A 138 5.28 1.02 25.59
N GLU A 139 6.39 1.74 25.73
CA GLU A 139 7.01 2.05 27.03
C GLU A 139 6.07 2.88 27.91
N ALA A 140 5.46 3.94 27.36
CA ALA A 140 4.53 4.79 28.10
C ALA A 140 3.27 4.03 28.57
N LEU A 141 2.80 3.06 27.77
CA LEU A 141 1.65 2.22 28.08
C LEU A 141 2.01 0.98 28.92
N GLY A 142 3.30 0.65 29.05
CA GLY A 142 3.76 -0.57 29.72
C GLY A 142 3.34 -1.86 29.00
N CYS A 143 3.22 -1.83 27.67
CA CYS A 143 2.77 -2.94 26.85
C CYS A 143 3.83 -3.40 25.85
N ALA A 144 3.54 -4.43 25.05
CA ALA A 144 4.45 -4.87 23.99
C ALA A 144 4.47 -3.86 22.83
N GLY A 145 5.61 -3.82 22.13
CA GLY A 145 5.91 -2.85 21.06
C GLY A 145 5.19 -3.09 19.74
N ASP A 146 4.06 -3.78 19.71
CA ASP A 146 3.27 -4.03 18.52
C ASP A 146 1.95 -3.24 18.55
N ASN A 147 1.42 -2.91 17.36
CA ASN A 147 0.22 -2.07 17.26
C ASN A 147 -1.00 -2.70 17.95
N GLU A 148 -1.10 -4.03 17.98
CA GLU A 148 -2.23 -4.73 18.58
C GLU A 148 -2.22 -4.54 20.11
N SER A 149 -1.08 -4.79 20.75
CA SER A 149 -0.87 -4.57 22.18
C SER A 149 -1.06 -3.11 22.59
N ILE A 150 -0.58 -2.16 21.77
CA ILE A 150 -0.77 -0.72 22.03
C ILE A 150 -2.25 -0.34 21.97
N MET A 151 -2.99 -0.84 20.97
CA MET A 151 -4.42 -0.57 20.84
C MET A 151 -5.21 -1.19 22.01
N GLU A 152 -4.88 -2.42 22.41
CA GLU A 152 -5.50 -3.09 23.57
C GLU A 152 -5.27 -2.30 24.86
N ALA A 153 -4.03 -1.86 25.13
CA ALA A 153 -3.72 -1.05 26.30
C ALA A 153 -4.47 0.30 26.33
N ILE A 154 -4.66 0.93 25.17
CA ILE A 154 -5.45 2.16 25.05
C ILE A 154 -6.91 1.88 25.37
N ASP A 155 -7.48 0.80 24.88
CA ASP A 155 -8.88 0.45 25.11
C ASP A 155 -9.13 0.05 26.58
N ASP A 156 -8.21 -0.68 27.20
CA ASP A 156 -8.22 -0.96 28.65
C ASP A 156 -8.20 0.34 29.48
N MET A 157 -7.35 1.31 29.12
CA MET A 157 -7.34 2.61 29.80
C MET A 157 -8.63 3.39 29.61
N LYS A 158 -9.22 3.39 28.41
CA LYS A 158 -10.53 4.02 28.17
C LYS A 158 -11.61 3.37 29.03
N GLN A 159 -11.63 2.04 29.11
CA GLN A 159 -12.60 1.32 29.93
C GLN A 159 -12.42 1.65 31.41
N ARG A 160 -11.18 1.73 31.90
CA ARG A 160 -10.88 2.12 33.28
C ARG A 160 -11.31 3.55 33.58
N ILE A 161 -11.11 4.49 32.66
CA ILE A 161 -11.59 5.87 32.80
C ILE A 161 -13.12 5.89 32.89
N ALA A 162 -13.83 5.21 31.99
CA ALA A 162 -15.29 5.14 32.03
C ALA A 162 -15.82 4.51 33.32
N GLU A 163 -15.15 3.45 33.82
CA GLU A 163 -15.44 2.85 35.13
C GLU A 163 -15.28 3.91 36.24
N LEU A 164 -14.12 4.59 36.30
CA LEU A 164 -13.81 5.59 37.31
C LEU A 164 -14.77 6.79 37.27
N GLU A 165 -15.14 7.27 36.08
CA GLU A 165 -16.09 8.37 35.88
C GLU A 165 -17.51 7.99 36.32
N SER A 166 -17.87 6.71 36.22
CA SER A 166 -19.18 6.21 36.68
C SER A 166 -19.25 5.94 38.19
N ARG A 167 -18.11 5.90 38.90
CA ARG A 167 -18.09 5.55 40.33
C ARG A 167 -18.77 6.63 41.16
N THR A 168 -19.84 6.24 41.82
CA THR A 168 -20.49 7.03 42.86
C THR A 168 -20.01 6.59 44.24
N VAL A 169 -19.76 7.55 45.15
CA VAL A 169 -19.44 7.27 46.55
C VAL A 169 -20.59 7.73 47.42
N THR A 170 -21.09 6.83 48.27
CA THR A 170 -22.12 7.17 49.26
C THR A 170 -21.44 7.71 50.51
N VAL A 171 -21.82 8.92 50.93
CA VAL A 171 -21.42 9.51 52.20
C VAL A 171 -22.65 9.58 53.08
N LYS A 172 -22.57 8.98 54.28
CA LYS A 172 -23.62 9.14 55.28
C LYS A 172 -23.47 10.52 55.91
N LEU A 173 -24.44 11.38 55.64
CA LEU A 173 -24.68 12.56 56.46
C LEU A 173 -25.46 12.11 57.71
N TYR A 174 -25.22 12.76 58.84
CA TYR A 174 -25.96 12.45 60.06
C TYR A 174 -27.43 12.85 59.87
N ASP A 175 -28.35 12.00 60.35
CA ASP A 175 -29.78 12.29 60.31
C ASP A 175 -30.09 13.59 61.06
N ASP A 176 -30.91 14.44 60.45
CA ASP A 176 -31.39 15.72 61.02
C ASP A 176 -32.01 15.53 62.42
N PHE A 177 -32.51 14.33 62.73
CA PHE A 177 -33.20 13.99 63.97
C PHE A 177 -32.31 13.48 65.12
N GLN A 178 -31.00 13.27 64.93
CA GLN A 178 -30.10 12.87 66.02
C GLN A 178 -29.64 14.04 66.91
N LEU A 179 -30.10 15.26 66.67
CA LEU A 179 -29.95 16.40 67.58
C LEU A 179 -30.87 16.28 68.81
N CYS A 180 -30.75 15.19 69.57
CA CYS A 180 -31.31 15.09 70.91
C CYS A 180 -30.41 15.83 71.91
N HIS A 181 -30.41 17.16 71.85
CA HIS A 181 -29.89 17.99 72.94
C HIS A 181 -31.07 18.67 73.64
N TYR A 182 -31.50 18.07 74.75
CA TYR A 182 -32.33 18.73 75.73
C TYR A 182 -31.59 19.97 76.24
N GLY A 183 -31.90 21.15 75.68
CA GLY A 183 -31.39 22.45 76.14
C GLY A 183 -30.56 23.29 75.15
N ALA A 184 -30.41 22.90 73.88
CA ALA A 184 -29.72 23.74 72.89
C ALA A 184 -30.58 24.91 72.39
N THR A 185 -29.96 26.06 72.09
CA THR A 185 -30.64 27.25 71.56
C THR A 185 -30.97 27.09 70.07
N ASP A 186 -32.01 27.80 69.58
CA ASP A 186 -32.43 27.80 68.17
C ASP A 186 -31.27 28.11 67.19
N ASP A 187 -30.34 28.98 67.61
CA ASP A 187 -29.14 29.33 66.85
C ASP A 187 -28.17 28.14 66.64
N TYR A 188 -28.09 27.20 67.58
CA TYR A 188 -27.23 26.03 67.47
C TYR A 188 -27.75 25.06 66.41
N ALA A 189 -29.06 24.83 66.36
CA ALA A 189 -29.69 23.96 65.36
C ALA A 189 -29.52 24.52 63.94
N LYS A 190 -29.70 25.84 63.76
CA LYS A 190 -29.50 26.53 62.47
C LYS A 190 -28.05 26.44 61.97
N GLY A 191 -27.07 26.64 62.86
CA GLY A 191 -25.65 26.51 62.51
C GLY A 191 -25.25 25.11 62.03
N TYR A 192 -25.89 24.06 62.54
CA TYR A 192 -25.63 22.68 62.11
C TYR A 192 -26.18 22.40 60.70
N ILE A 193 -27.42 22.81 60.43
CA ILE A 193 -28.05 22.71 59.10
C ILE A 193 -27.26 23.51 58.05
N ASP A 194 -26.83 24.72 58.41
CA ASP A 194 -25.98 25.55 57.54
C ASP A 194 -24.64 24.87 57.24
N SER A 195 -24.06 24.13 58.20
CA SER A 195 -22.83 23.37 57.98
C SER A 195 -23.02 22.21 57.01
N GLN A 196 -24.13 21.47 57.08
CA GLN A 196 -24.47 20.41 56.12
C GLN A 196 -24.72 20.96 54.71
N ASN A 197 -25.42 22.08 54.61
CA ASN A 197 -25.67 22.78 53.35
C ASN A 197 -24.37 23.33 52.74
N ASN A 198 -23.48 23.87 53.57
CA ASN A 198 -22.17 24.36 53.13
C ASN A 198 -21.27 23.21 52.66
N PHE A 199 -21.32 22.05 53.31
CA PHE A 199 -20.61 20.85 52.85
C PHE A 199 -21.06 20.43 51.43
N THR A 200 -22.37 20.41 51.18
CA THR A 200 -22.92 20.10 49.85
C THR A 200 -22.50 21.15 48.81
N LYS A 201 -22.49 22.44 49.17
CA LYS A 201 -22.01 23.53 48.30
C LYS A 201 -20.52 23.41 47.99
N TRP A 202 -19.69 23.01 48.96
CA TRP A 202 -18.27 22.78 48.76
C TRP A 202 -18.00 21.59 47.85
N LEU A 203 -18.76 20.50 47.98
CA LEU A 203 -18.70 19.37 47.05
C LEU A 203 -19.07 19.80 45.62
N ALA A 204 -20.15 20.57 45.47
CA ALA A 204 -20.57 21.09 44.16
C ALA A 204 -19.53 22.06 43.57
N ALA A 205 -18.95 22.95 44.39
CA ALA A 205 -17.87 23.86 43.97
C ALA A 205 -16.59 23.11 43.56
N ALA A 206 -16.34 21.94 44.16
CA ALA A 206 -15.27 21.03 43.76
C ALA A 206 -15.61 20.19 42.51
N GLY A 207 -16.79 20.40 41.89
CA GLY A 207 -17.24 19.67 40.70
C GLY A 207 -17.81 18.27 40.98
N ILE A 208 -18.09 17.94 42.24
CA ILE A 208 -18.64 16.63 42.63
C ILE A 208 -20.17 16.70 42.57
N GLY A 209 -20.78 15.91 41.69
CA GLY A 209 -22.23 15.78 41.60
C GLY A 209 -22.82 15.07 42.82
N VAL A 210 -23.59 15.77 43.65
CA VAL A 210 -24.27 15.20 44.81
C VAL A 210 -25.70 14.79 44.43
N LYS A 211 -26.03 13.51 44.59
CA LYS A 211 -27.40 13.00 44.50
C LYS A 211 -27.86 12.61 45.90
N GLN A 212 -28.94 13.20 46.40
CA GLN A 212 -29.51 12.79 47.69
C GLN A 212 -30.22 11.44 47.51
N GLN A 213 -29.80 10.44 48.28
CA GLN A 213 -30.52 9.19 48.41
C GLN A 213 -31.52 9.38 49.55
N LYS A 214 -32.81 9.56 49.22
CA LYS A 214 -33.87 9.48 50.23
C LYS A 214 -33.98 8.02 50.65
N ASP A 215 -33.47 7.69 51.83
CA ASP A 215 -33.86 6.46 52.50
C ASP A 215 -35.35 6.61 52.83
N SER A 216 -36.20 5.90 52.08
CA SER A 216 -37.61 5.76 52.38
C SER A 216 -37.74 4.93 53.65
N VAL A 217 -37.55 5.56 54.81
CA VAL A 217 -37.99 5.02 56.09
C VAL A 217 -39.51 5.17 56.11
N ASP A 218 -40.19 4.02 56.06
CA ASP A 218 -41.62 3.79 56.27
C ASP A 218 -42.61 4.78 55.62
N SER A 219 -43.13 4.36 54.46
CA SER A 219 -44.57 4.47 54.24
C SER A 219 -45.06 3.18 53.57
N ASP A 220 -45.52 2.25 54.41
CA ASP A 220 -46.41 1.16 54.05
C ASP A 220 -47.68 1.72 53.39
N VAL A 221 -47.65 1.91 52.07
CA VAL A 221 -48.85 2.03 51.24
C VAL A 221 -48.66 1.20 49.98
N GLY A 222 -48.85 -0.12 50.16
CA GLY A 222 -49.53 -1.04 49.26
C GLY A 222 -49.14 -1.05 47.76
N GLY A 223 -48.54 -2.17 47.33
CA GLY A 223 -48.45 -2.56 45.94
C GLY A 223 -49.83 -2.67 45.28
N ARG A 224 -50.27 -1.59 44.64
CA ARG A 224 -51.36 -1.60 43.66
C ARG A 224 -50.74 -1.91 42.29
N ASN A 225 -51.45 -2.69 41.47
CA ASN A 225 -51.09 -3.15 40.12
C ASN A 225 -50.17 -4.40 40.03
N GLN A 226 -50.27 -5.36 40.96
CA GLN A 226 -49.66 -6.67 40.73
C GLN A 226 -50.56 -7.55 39.84
N PRO A 227 -50.04 -8.13 38.74
CA PRO A 227 -50.80 -9.05 37.90
C PRO A 227 -51.23 -10.29 38.67
N GLY A 228 -52.49 -10.70 38.53
CA GLY A 228 -53.06 -11.84 39.24
C GLY A 228 -54.56 -11.69 39.48
N MET A 229 -55.15 -12.64 40.21
CA MET A 229 -56.54 -12.54 40.63
C MET A 229 -56.66 -11.57 41.80
N VAL A 230 -57.26 -10.41 41.57
CA VAL A 230 -57.46 -9.35 42.55
C VAL A 230 -58.95 -9.22 42.85
N THR A 231 -59.32 -9.12 44.12
CA THR A 231 -60.71 -8.87 44.51
C THR A 231 -61.16 -7.52 43.97
N ALA A 232 -62.36 -7.44 43.38
CA ALA A 232 -62.86 -6.24 42.72
C ALA A 232 -62.77 -4.95 43.55
N ILE A 233 -62.84 -5.04 44.89
CA ILE A 233 -62.64 -3.89 45.82
C ILE A 233 -61.26 -3.24 45.83
N TYR A 234 -60.25 -3.92 45.31
CA TYR A 234 -58.88 -3.42 45.30
C TYR A 234 -58.42 -2.97 43.91
N ILE A 235 -59.33 -2.99 42.93
CA ILE A 235 -59.07 -2.53 41.57
C ILE A 235 -59.43 -1.05 41.49
N GLY A 236 -58.54 -0.24 40.91
CA GLY A 236 -58.72 1.20 40.78
C GLY A 236 -58.57 1.68 39.34
N ALA A 237 -58.84 2.97 39.13
CA ALA A 237 -58.56 3.62 37.86
C ALA A 237 -57.08 3.46 37.46
N GLY A 238 -56.83 3.05 36.22
CA GLY A 238 -55.50 2.75 35.66
C GLY A 238 -55.06 1.29 35.77
N ASP A 239 -55.83 0.42 36.42
CA ASP A 239 -55.61 -1.03 36.37
C ASP A 239 -56.07 -1.62 35.02
N PHE A 240 -55.37 -2.65 34.55
CA PHE A 240 -55.76 -3.39 33.35
C PHE A 240 -56.35 -4.73 33.77
N VAL A 241 -57.60 -4.98 33.42
CA VAL A 241 -58.29 -6.23 33.76
C VAL A 241 -58.59 -7.06 32.53
N LYS A 242 -58.54 -8.38 32.66
CA LYS A 242 -58.83 -9.31 31.57
C LYS A 242 -60.19 -9.95 31.76
N ILE A 243 -61.12 -9.66 30.86
CA ILE A 243 -62.49 -10.17 30.88
C ILE A 243 -62.76 -10.90 29.57
N LYS A 244 -63.13 -12.18 29.66
CA LYS A 244 -63.43 -13.04 28.49
C LYS A 244 -62.34 -13.01 27.40
N GLY A 245 -61.08 -12.87 27.81
CA GLY A 245 -59.92 -12.88 26.91
C GLY A 245 -59.53 -11.52 26.33
N GLN A 246 -60.27 -10.43 26.62
CA GLN A 246 -59.92 -9.07 26.23
C GLN A 246 -59.44 -8.27 27.45
N VAL A 247 -58.48 -7.36 27.22
CA VAL A 247 -57.91 -6.51 28.27
C VAL A 247 -58.55 -5.14 28.19
N PHE A 248 -59.02 -4.63 29.33
CA PHE A 248 -59.65 -3.33 29.47
C PHE A 248 -58.90 -2.51 30.52
N GLU A 249 -58.69 -1.23 30.24
CA GLU A 249 -58.20 -0.27 31.24
C GLU A 249 -59.38 0.27 32.03
N VAL A 250 -59.28 0.23 33.35
CA VAL A 250 -60.29 0.76 34.27
C VAL A 250 -60.17 2.29 34.31
N GLU A 251 -61.22 3.00 33.92
CA GLU A 251 -61.31 4.45 33.95
C GLU A 251 -61.82 4.94 35.32
N GLU A 252 -62.82 4.25 35.88
CA GLU A 252 -63.44 4.61 37.15
C GLU A 252 -63.97 3.37 37.86
N THR A 253 -63.98 3.40 39.19
CA THR A 253 -64.51 2.32 40.03
C THR A 253 -65.50 2.88 41.03
N ASP A 254 -66.73 2.37 41.00
CA ASP A 254 -67.79 2.74 41.93
C ASP A 254 -68.20 1.55 42.80
N PHE A 255 -68.45 1.82 44.08
CA PHE A 255 -68.72 0.81 45.10
C PHE A 255 -70.03 1.13 45.81
N ASP A 256 -71.00 0.23 45.71
CA ASP A 256 -72.24 0.26 46.48
C ASP A 256 -72.25 -0.90 47.49
N ASP A 257 -73.20 -0.92 48.43
CA ASP A 257 -73.14 -1.75 49.64
C ASP A 257 -72.87 -3.25 49.39
N HIS A 258 -73.18 -3.79 48.20
CA HIS A 258 -72.96 -5.21 47.86
C HIS A 258 -72.23 -5.46 46.51
N ASP A 259 -72.01 -4.44 45.67
CA ASP A 259 -71.51 -4.57 44.30
C ASP A 259 -70.42 -3.54 43.95
N VAL A 260 -69.52 -3.93 43.05
CA VAL A 260 -68.48 -3.11 42.42
C VAL A 260 -68.83 -2.91 40.96
N THR A 261 -68.77 -1.66 40.49
CA THR A 261 -68.86 -1.32 39.07
C THR A 261 -67.52 -0.78 38.59
N LEU A 262 -66.87 -1.49 37.66
CA LEU A 262 -65.67 -1.04 36.98
C LEU A 262 -66.07 -0.46 35.62
N TRP A 263 -65.82 0.83 35.40
CA TRP A 263 -66.00 1.49 34.11
C TRP A 263 -64.70 1.43 33.32
N PHE A 264 -64.76 1.06 32.05
CA PHE A 264 -63.57 0.91 31.20
C PHE A 264 -63.46 2.02 30.17
N VAL A 265 -62.20 2.36 29.84
CA VAL A 265 -61.88 3.26 28.73
C VAL A 265 -62.49 2.68 27.44
N GLY A 266 -63.49 3.35 26.88
CA GLY A 266 -64.28 2.86 25.74
C GLY A 266 -65.77 2.61 26.04
N GLY A 267 -66.23 2.87 27.28
CA GLY A 267 -67.65 2.97 27.63
C GLY A 267 -68.33 1.66 28.04
N ASN A 268 -67.58 0.56 28.13
CA ASN A 268 -68.09 -0.70 28.69
C ASN A 268 -67.95 -0.69 30.21
N ALA A 269 -68.81 -1.43 30.92
CA ALA A 269 -68.71 -1.58 32.37
C ALA A 269 -68.86 -3.06 32.79
N LEU A 270 -68.16 -3.44 33.85
CA LEU A 270 -68.37 -4.71 34.55
C LEU A 270 -68.94 -4.44 35.93
N LYS A 271 -70.14 -4.97 36.20
CA LYS A 271 -70.72 -5.02 37.55
C LYS A 271 -70.57 -6.42 38.13
N CYS A 272 -69.99 -6.53 39.32
CA CYS A 272 -69.78 -7.80 40.02
C CYS A 272 -69.84 -7.60 41.54
N SER A 273 -70.05 -8.68 42.30
CA SER A 273 -70.08 -8.60 43.78
C SER A 273 -68.73 -8.13 44.35
N ALA A 274 -68.73 -7.42 45.49
CA ALA A 274 -67.52 -6.95 46.18
C ALA A 274 -66.39 -7.99 46.30
N GLY A 275 -66.73 -9.26 46.57
CA GLY A 275 -65.76 -10.36 46.70
C GLY A 275 -65.34 -11.03 45.39
N CYS A 276 -65.77 -10.55 44.22
CA CYS A 276 -65.50 -11.23 42.94
C CYS A 276 -64.01 -11.10 42.59
N PRO A 277 -63.29 -12.21 42.36
CA PRO A 277 -61.93 -12.14 41.83
C PRO A 277 -61.96 -11.75 40.35
N VAL A 278 -61.17 -10.76 39.98
CA VAL A 278 -60.98 -10.30 38.61
C VAL A 278 -59.49 -10.38 38.27
N GLU A 279 -59.17 -10.90 37.09
CA GLU A 279 -57.77 -11.03 36.64
C GLU A 279 -57.24 -9.64 36.26
N VAL A 280 -56.33 -9.09 37.07
CA VAL A 280 -55.55 -7.89 36.75
C VAL A 280 -54.30 -8.34 35.99
N VAL A 281 -53.99 -7.66 34.90
CA VAL A 281 -52.83 -7.89 34.05
C VAL A 281 -51.95 -6.65 34.02
N SER A 282 -50.69 -6.81 33.64
CA SER A 282 -49.83 -5.67 33.35
C SER A 282 -50.37 -4.88 32.16
N ALA A 283 -50.09 -3.57 32.14
CA ALA A 283 -50.41 -2.71 31.01
C ALA A 283 -49.96 -3.36 29.69
N PRO A 284 -50.83 -3.46 28.67
CA PRO A 284 -50.45 -3.99 27.39
C PRO A 284 -49.36 -3.07 26.80
N VAL A 285 -48.16 -3.63 26.59
CA VAL A 285 -47.08 -2.93 25.90
C VAL A 285 -47.60 -2.59 24.50
N ALA A 286 -47.78 -1.29 24.23
CA ALA A 286 -48.11 -0.84 22.89
C ALA A 286 -47.08 -1.43 21.93
N ALA A 287 -47.53 -2.34 21.06
CA ALA A 287 -46.69 -2.92 20.02
C ALA A 287 -46.41 -1.84 18.97
N GLY A 288 -45.48 -0.95 19.32
CA GLY A 288 -45.02 0.15 18.52
C GLY A 288 -43.84 -0.27 17.65
N ILE A 289 -44.12 -0.36 16.36
CA ILE A 289 -43.30 0.22 15.29
C ILE A 289 -42.00 -0.56 14.92
N LYS A 290 -42.08 -1.26 13.78
CA LYS A 290 -40.92 -1.39 12.88
C LYS A 290 -40.68 -0.01 12.24
N VAL A 291 -39.54 0.61 12.50
CA VAL A 291 -38.91 1.52 11.53
C VAL A 291 -37.86 0.69 10.80
N LYS A 292 -38.05 0.50 9.49
CA LYS A 292 -36.99 0.15 8.56
C LYS A 292 -36.76 1.38 7.67
N GLU A 293 -35.49 1.81 7.70
CA GLU A 293 -34.79 2.87 6.95
C GLU A 293 -35.32 4.31 7.05
#